data_AF-A0A3D5H951-F1
#
_entry.id   AF-A0A3D5H951-F1
#
_cell.length_a   1.000
_cell.length_b   1.000
_cell.length_c   1.000
_cell.angle_alpha   90.00
_cell.angle_beta   90.00
_cell.angle_gamma   90.00
#
_symmetry.space_group_name_H-M   'P 1'
#
loop_
_entity.id
_entity.type
_entity.pdbx_description
1 polymer ?
#
loop_
_entity_poly.entity_id
_entity_poly.type
_entity_poly.pdbx_seq_one_letter_code
_entity_poly.pdbx_strand_id
1 'polypeptide(L)'
;MNHRDGFHQASMLERVMKRIGWMLLIMLSCAPGTSGQPRNMMLEEPGEPPPFLFFEPVNLLAHDSSLSRLDIHYRIDQSFFVTVKNSDTSSLSSFVSHGEVLFEVFDSAEVSTARSIQKVEIGTARSDRELPGKKWYRGIASFEIPPGRYKIVFEVDDVESERKFIDDHTTISLRQFATASRETSTPLFVEWKDGQTSADPLVPIGFGPNLLFGKAAAIYVELPFAADTIDNMRAEYAISANSSVTMSTSVVAAETLTNLLRQPRVRLTSESGENGPTYTVSSNDSSNALGVIIPLASERLPLRRYDLALTIRLGDAEFKTTKKLQMVWPDMPFSLRDIDFAISALKYITTGSQRDSLLRGDLDERRDKLEAFWKTKDNTPETAYNEVMVEYYRRVDHATRTFGTLREPDGFKSDRGRIYILHGPPTKTVRTLSPTVGPQEVWTYEKTGKKFIFADQTKSGNYVLISTEQQ
;
A
#
# COMPACT_ATOMS: atom_id res chain seq x y z
N MET A 1 -49.12 -13.56 25.45
CA MET A 1 -48.45 -14.51 24.54
C MET A 1 -48.93 -14.24 23.13
N ASN A 2 -48.14 -13.81 22.16
CA ASN A 2 -46.92 -13.01 22.16
C ASN A 2 -46.88 -12.36 20.77
N HIS A 3 -47.21 -11.07 20.71
CA HIS A 3 -46.86 -10.17 19.61
C HIS A 3 -45.49 -9.60 19.97
N ARG A 4 -44.42 -9.94 19.24
CA ARG A 4 -43.14 -9.23 19.23
C ARG A 4 -42.25 -9.83 18.13
N ASP A 5 -42.40 -9.33 16.91
CA ASP A 5 -41.38 -9.45 15.85
C ASP A 5 -41.47 -8.34 14.77
N GLY A 6 -42.36 -7.35 14.93
CA GLY A 6 -42.55 -6.27 13.94
C GLY A 6 -41.82 -4.94 14.24
N PHE A 7 -41.08 -4.82 15.35
CA PHE A 7 -40.55 -3.52 15.82
C PHE A 7 -39.05 -3.28 15.58
N HIS A 8 -38.29 -4.27 15.09
CA HIS A 8 -36.85 -4.12 14.87
C HIS A 8 -36.41 -3.72 13.45
N GLN A 9 -37.23 -3.93 12.42
CA GLN A 9 -36.89 -3.51 11.04
C GLN A 9 -37.32 -2.07 10.70
N ALA A 10 -38.38 -1.55 11.33
CA ALA A 10 -38.86 -0.18 11.06
C ALA A 10 -37.99 0.92 11.70
N SER A 11 -37.30 0.64 12.82
CA SER A 11 -36.48 1.65 13.53
C SER A 11 -35.09 1.90 12.92
N MET A 12 -34.66 1.05 11.98
CA MET A 12 -33.36 1.19 11.30
C MET A 12 -33.47 2.06 10.04
N LEU A 13 -34.55 1.90 9.26
CA LEU A 13 -34.87 2.76 8.11
C LEU A 13 -35.15 4.23 8.52
N GLU A 14 -35.79 4.45 9.67
CA GLU A 14 -36.06 5.80 10.18
C GLU A 14 -34.80 6.55 10.66
N ARG A 15 -33.74 5.82 11.06
CA ARG A 15 -32.44 6.40 11.47
C ARG A 15 -31.57 6.80 10.28
N VAL A 16 -31.69 6.10 9.16
CA VAL A 16 -30.96 6.42 7.92
C VAL A 16 -31.56 7.65 7.24
N MET A 17 -32.89 7.78 7.19
CA MET A 17 -33.54 8.95 6.56
C MET A 17 -33.45 10.24 7.40
N LYS A 18 -33.37 10.16 8.74
CA LYS A 18 -33.22 11.36 9.61
C LYS A 18 -31.81 11.95 9.65
N ARG A 19 -30.76 11.22 9.21
CA ARG A 19 -29.36 11.69 9.25
C ARG A 19 -28.93 12.54 8.05
N ILE A 20 -29.59 12.38 6.89
CA ILE A 20 -29.29 13.18 5.69
C ILE A 20 -29.89 14.61 5.80
N GLY A 21 -30.95 14.79 6.60
CA GLY A 21 -31.62 16.09 6.77
C GLY A 21 -31.00 17.06 7.79
N TRP A 22 -30.00 16.66 8.57
CA TRP A 22 -29.42 17.48 9.66
C TRP A 22 -28.05 18.10 9.36
N MET A 23 -27.46 17.85 8.19
CA MET A 23 -26.14 18.41 7.80
C MET A 23 -26.17 19.89 7.38
N LEU A 24 -27.29 20.61 7.53
CA LEU A 24 -27.41 22.01 7.08
C LEU A 24 -27.49 23.06 8.19
N LEU A 25 -27.34 22.71 9.46
CA LEU A 25 -27.21 23.71 10.53
C LEU A 25 -26.37 23.17 11.68
N ILE A 26 -25.16 23.71 11.83
CA ILE A 26 -24.61 24.30 13.07
C ILE A 26 -23.20 24.81 12.72
N MET A 27 -23.15 26.11 12.41
CA MET A 27 -21.96 26.94 12.49
C MET A 27 -21.98 27.65 13.86
N LEU A 28 -20.79 27.77 14.45
CA LEU A 28 -20.42 28.48 15.69
C LEU A 28 -20.72 27.80 17.04
N SER A 29 -19.65 27.32 17.69
CA SER A 29 -19.10 28.01 18.88
C SER A 29 -17.67 27.53 19.19
N CYS A 30 -16.76 28.49 19.39
CA CYS A 30 -15.39 28.28 19.85
C CYS A 30 -15.31 28.36 21.37
N ALA A 31 -14.53 27.47 22.01
CA ALA A 31 -13.72 27.79 23.19
C ALA A 31 -12.55 26.77 23.34
N PRO A 32 -11.41 27.16 23.93
CA PRO A 32 -10.12 26.51 23.72
C PRO A 32 -9.72 25.56 24.86
N GLY A 33 -9.00 24.48 24.54
CA GLY A 33 -8.44 23.59 25.57
C GLY A 33 -7.52 22.50 25.03
N THR A 34 -6.23 22.62 25.37
CA THR A 34 -5.13 21.64 25.24
C THR A 34 -4.64 21.30 23.83
N SER A 35 -3.62 22.06 23.41
CA SER A 35 -2.77 21.80 22.26
C SER A 35 -1.87 20.58 22.49
N GLY A 36 -2.34 19.40 22.06
CA GLY A 36 -1.44 18.36 21.59
C GLY A 36 -0.88 18.80 20.24
N GLN A 37 0.44 18.91 20.11
CA GLN A 37 1.05 19.22 18.81
C GLN A 37 0.54 18.22 17.76
N PRO A 38 -0.04 18.67 16.64
CA PRO A 38 -0.33 17.76 15.55
C PRO A 38 1.02 17.22 15.08
N ARG A 39 1.21 15.90 15.15
CA ARG A 39 2.22 15.24 14.32
C ARG A 39 1.91 15.69 12.90
N ASN A 40 2.88 16.30 12.23
CA ASN A 40 2.79 16.68 10.82
C ASN A 40 2.37 15.44 10.02
N MET A 41 1.06 15.31 9.83
CA MET A 41 0.46 14.46 8.82
C MET A 41 0.79 15.20 7.54
N MET A 42 1.73 14.63 6.79
CA MET A 42 2.13 15.13 5.48
C MET A 42 0.87 15.47 4.70
N LEU A 43 0.81 16.70 4.17
CA LEU A 43 -0.31 17.24 3.43
C LEU A 43 -0.81 16.20 2.43
N GLU A 44 -2.00 15.65 2.67
CA GLU A 44 -2.72 14.81 1.73
C GLU A 44 -2.94 15.67 0.46
N GLU A 45 -2.43 15.20 -0.70
CA GLU A 45 -2.88 15.80 -1.95
C GLU A 45 -4.38 15.51 -2.12
N PRO A 46 -5.19 16.47 -2.60
CA PRO A 46 -6.62 16.25 -2.81
C PRO A 46 -6.84 15.05 -3.74
N GLY A 47 -7.48 13.99 -3.20
CA GLY A 47 -7.84 12.79 -3.96
C GLY A 47 -6.88 11.59 -3.83
N GLU A 48 -5.84 11.65 -3.00
CA GLU A 48 -5.08 10.44 -2.64
C GLU A 48 -5.74 9.69 -1.47
N PRO A 49 -5.92 8.37 -1.57
CA PRO A 49 -6.47 7.60 -0.46
C PRO A 49 -5.51 7.65 0.73
N PRO A 50 -6.03 7.72 1.97
CA PRO A 50 -5.19 7.89 3.14
C PRO A 50 -4.19 6.74 3.28
N PRO A 51 -3.02 6.95 3.91
CA PRO A 51 -1.89 6.00 3.90
C PRO A 51 -2.16 4.65 4.61
N PHE A 52 -3.36 4.48 5.16
CA PHE A 52 -3.84 3.29 5.84
C PHE A 52 -4.96 2.58 5.08
N LEU A 53 -5.36 3.04 3.90
CA LEU A 53 -6.48 2.44 3.19
C LEU A 53 -6.31 2.59 1.68
N PHE A 54 -6.68 1.56 0.93
CA PHE A 54 -6.66 1.56 -0.51
C PHE A 54 -7.88 0.79 -1.03
N PHE A 55 -8.47 1.24 -2.13
CA PHE A 55 -9.45 0.45 -2.86
C PHE A 55 -9.42 0.75 -4.36
N GLU A 56 -9.88 -0.20 -5.15
CA GLU A 56 -9.93 -0.10 -6.61
C GLU A 56 -11.17 -0.81 -7.16
N PRO A 57 -12.10 -0.07 -7.78
CA PRO A 57 -13.15 -0.66 -8.59
C PRO A 57 -12.58 -1.07 -9.96
N VAL A 58 -12.75 -2.34 -10.33
CA VAL A 58 -12.34 -2.89 -11.62
C VAL A 58 -13.54 -3.43 -12.37
N ASN A 59 -13.58 -3.21 -13.68
CA ASN A 59 -14.63 -3.73 -14.54
C ASN A 59 -14.14 -4.98 -15.27
N LEU A 60 -14.70 -6.13 -14.90
CA LEU A 60 -14.42 -7.45 -15.48
C LEU A 60 -15.60 -7.93 -16.33
N LEU A 61 -15.41 -8.99 -17.10
CA LEU A 61 -16.49 -9.64 -17.85
C LEU A 61 -17.42 -10.36 -16.86
N ALA A 62 -18.73 -10.19 -17.05
CA ALA A 62 -19.76 -10.92 -16.30
C ALA A 62 -20.06 -12.27 -16.95
N HIS A 63 -20.69 -13.17 -16.18
CA HIS A 63 -21.20 -14.43 -16.72
C HIS A 63 -22.32 -14.21 -17.74
N ASP A 64 -23.24 -13.29 -17.47
CA ASP A 64 -24.27 -12.87 -18.40
C ASP A 64 -23.78 -11.71 -19.28
N SER A 65 -23.83 -11.89 -20.60
CA SER A 65 -23.48 -10.86 -21.60
C SER A 65 -24.35 -9.58 -21.55
N SER A 66 -25.50 -9.63 -20.87
CA SER A 66 -26.35 -8.47 -20.60
C SER A 66 -25.86 -7.63 -19.42
N LEU A 67 -25.01 -8.21 -18.57
CA LEU A 67 -24.43 -7.59 -17.39
C LEU A 67 -22.96 -7.27 -17.59
N SER A 68 -22.40 -6.58 -16.59
CA SER A 68 -21.00 -6.26 -16.46
C SER A 68 -20.57 -6.54 -15.03
N ARG A 69 -19.35 -7.04 -14.83
CA ARG A 69 -18.87 -7.37 -13.49
C ARG A 69 -18.07 -6.21 -12.93
N LEU A 70 -18.42 -5.82 -11.71
CA LEU A 70 -17.71 -4.85 -10.88
C LEU A 70 -17.11 -5.60 -9.69
N ASP A 71 -15.78 -5.68 -9.66
CA ASP A 71 -15.05 -6.14 -8.48
C ASP A 71 -14.39 -4.93 -7.83
N ILE A 72 -14.58 -4.76 -6.53
CA ILE A 72 -13.97 -3.69 -5.75
C ILE A 72 -12.97 -4.32 -4.80
N HIS A 73 -11.69 -4.19 -5.13
CA HIS A 73 -10.59 -4.63 -4.28
C HIS A 73 -10.38 -3.59 -3.20
N TYR A 74 -10.16 -4.03 -1.96
CA TYR A 74 -9.79 -3.09 -0.91
C TYR A 74 -8.76 -3.68 0.04
N ARG A 75 -8.01 -2.78 0.65
CA ARG A 75 -6.96 -3.06 1.60
C ARG A 75 -6.97 -1.99 2.68
N ILE A 76 -7.01 -2.42 3.94
CA ILE A 76 -7.11 -1.56 5.12
C ILE A 76 -5.97 -1.96 6.07
N ASP A 77 -5.19 -0.98 6.51
CA ASP A 77 -4.16 -1.16 7.53
C ASP A 77 -4.84 -1.59 8.82
N GLN A 78 -4.40 -2.70 9.41
CA GLN A 78 -5.06 -3.25 10.59
C GLN A 78 -5.05 -2.28 11.77
N SER A 79 -4.13 -1.31 11.82
CA SER A 79 -4.11 -0.24 12.83
C SER A 79 -5.29 0.74 12.74
N PHE A 80 -6.08 0.66 11.66
CA PHE A 80 -7.36 1.36 11.59
C PHE A 80 -8.33 0.84 12.66
N PHE A 81 -8.37 -0.48 12.89
CA PHE A 81 -9.28 -1.10 13.84
C PHE A 81 -8.68 -1.09 15.25
N VAL A 82 -9.47 -0.75 16.26
CA VAL A 82 -9.03 -0.73 17.65
C VAL A 82 -9.03 -2.14 18.21
N THR A 83 -7.84 -2.60 18.61
CA THR A 83 -7.68 -3.90 19.26
C THR A 83 -8.17 -3.87 20.70
N VAL A 84 -9.12 -4.75 21.04
CA VAL A 84 -9.64 -4.96 22.40
C VAL A 84 -9.31 -6.36 22.91
N LYS A 85 -9.42 -6.58 24.22
CA LYS A 85 -9.23 -7.91 24.82
C LYS A 85 -10.35 -8.82 24.38
N ASN A 86 -10.02 -10.02 23.91
CA ASN A 86 -11.04 -10.99 23.51
C ASN A 86 -11.75 -11.53 24.77
N SER A 87 -13.08 -11.41 24.82
CA SER A 87 -13.91 -11.94 25.89
C SER A 87 -14.23 -13.43 25.73
N ASP A 88 -14.07 -13.97 24.52
CA ASP A 88 -14.24 -15.40 24.27
C ASP A 88 -13.01 -16.18 24.74
N THR A 89 -13.14 -16.82 25.90
CA THR A 89 -12.07 -17.63 26.51
C THR A 89 -11.78 -18.93 25.77
N SER A 90 -12.63 -19.32 24.80
CA SER A 90 -12.40 -20.48 23.94
C SER A 90 -11.61 -20.15 22.67
N SER A 91 -11.47 -18.86 22.34
CA SER A 91 -10.68 -18.40 21.20
C SER A 91 -9.19 -18.55 21.45
N LEU A 92 -8.46 -18.95 20.41
CA LEU A 92 -6.98 -18.97 20.41
C LEU A 92 -6.39 -17.54 20.39
N SER A 93 -7.19 -16.53 20.07
CA SER A 93 -6.77 -15.13 20.00
C SER A 93 -7.10 -14.40 21.30
N SER A 94 -6.08 -13.93 22.02
CA SER A 94 -6.24 -13.18 23.28
C SER A 94 -6.79 -11.76 23.08
N PHE A 95 -6.69 -11.24 21.86
CA PHE A 95 -7.16 -9.93 21.44
C PHE A 95 -7.93 -10.04 20.13
N VAL A 96 -8.85 -9.11 19.90
CA VAL A 96 -9.66 -9.06 18.70
C VAL A 96 -9.90 -7.61 18.30
N SER A 97 -10.03 -7.37 16.99
CA SER A 97 -10.48 -6.09 16.43
C SER A 97 -11.69 -6.35 15.54
N HIS A 98 -12.71 -5.49 15.65
CA HIS A 98 -13.95 -5.61 14.89
C HIS A 98 -14.19 -4.38 14.04
N GLY A 99 -14.76 -4.58 12.87
CA GLY A 99 -15.09 -3.49 11.96
C GLY A 99 -16.18 -3.88 10.97
N GLU A 100 -16.60 -2.91 10.17
CA GLU A 100 -17.50 -3.12 9.05
C GLU A 100 -16.95 -2.41 7.81
N VAL A 101 -17.02 -3.08 6.67
CA VAL A 101 -16.70 -2.52 5.36
C VAL A 101 -17.96 -2.52 4.51
N LEU A 102 -18.37 -1.34 4.05
CA LEU A 102 -19.58 -1.14 3.26
C LEU A 102 -19.20 -0.61 1.87
N PHE A 103 -19.79 -1.23 0.86
CA PHE A 103 -19.86 -0.68 -0.50
C PHE A 103 -21.31 -0.50 -0.89
N GLU A 104 -21.67 0.68 -1.37
CA GLU A 104 -22.97 0.96 -1.97
C GLU A 104 -22.79 1.58 -3.35
N VAL A 105 -23.49 1.04 -4.34
CA VAL A 105 -23.35 1.40 -5.75
C VAL A 105 -24.62 2.08 -6.21
N PHE A 106 -24.49 3.32 -6.69
CA PHE A 106 -25.59 4.14 -7.17
C PHE A 106 -25.48 4.34 -8.69
N ASP A 107 -26.59 4.23 -9.40
CA ASP A 107 -26.65 4.59 -10.82
C ASP A 107 -26.63 6.11 -11.03
N SER A 108 -26.71 6.54 -12.30
CA SER A 108 -26.74 7.97 -12.66
C SER A 108 -28.00 8.72 -12.19
N ALA A 109 -29.05 8.01 -11.77
CA ALA A 109 -30.25 8.60 -11.18
C ALA A 109 -30.17 8.63 -9.63
N GLU A 110 -29.00 8.33 -9.07
CA GLU A 110 -28.74 8.20 -7.63
C GLU A 110 -29.58 7.12 -6.95
N VAL A 111 -30.01 6.09 -7.70
CA VAL A 111 -30.69 4.92 -7.14
C VAL A 111 -29.67 3.87 -6.76
N SER A 112 -29.76 3.34 -5.54
CA SER A 112 -28.91 2.24 -5.06
C SER A 112 -29.21 0.95 -5.84
N THR A 113 -28.25 0.48 -6.63
CA THR A 113 -28.39 -0.71 -7.48
C THR A 113 -27.73 -1.95 -6.90
N ALA A 114 -26.72 -1.79 -6.05
CA ALA A 114 -26.04 -2.90 -5.40
C ALA A 114 -25.40 -2.48 -4.08
N ARG A 115 -25.26 -3.42 -3.14
CA ARG A 115 -24.65 -3.17 -1.83
C ARG A 115 -23.92 -4.42 -1.32
N SER A 116 -22.77 -4.23 -0.69
CA SER A 116 -22.04 -5.26 0.04
C SER A 116 -21.68 -4.76 1.44
N ILE A 117 -21.85 -5.61 2.45
CA ILE A 117 -21.45 -5.34 3.83
C ILE A 117 -20.60 -6.52 4.29
N GLN A 118 -19.36 -6.23 4.69
CA GLN A 118 -18.40 -7.23 5.15
C GLN A 118 -17.99 -6.93 6.59
N LYS A 119 -18.22 -7.90 7.47
CA LYS A 119 -17.76 -7.82 8.86
C LYS A 119 -16.27 -8.13 8.92
N VAL A 120 -15.54 -7.28 9.63
CA VAL A 120 -14.12 -7.44 9.90
C VAL A 120 -13.97 -8.03 11.29
N GLU A 121 -13.22 -9.13 11.39
CA GLU A 121 -12.80 -9.73 12.66
C GLU A 121 -11.34 -10.14 12.54
N ILE A 122 -10.47 -9.57 13.38
CA ILE A 122 -9.03 -9.79 13.35
C ILE A 122 -8.57 -10.23 14.72
N GLY A 123 -8.31 -11.53 14.89
CA GLY A 123 -7.80 -12.12 16.13
C GLY A 123 -6.28 -12.08 16.22
N THR A 124 -5.73 -11.67 17.37
CA THR A 124 -4.28 -11.64 17.61
C THR A 124 -3.91 -12.18 19.00
N ALA A 125 -2.72 -12.79 19.11
CA ALA A 125 -2.23 -13.37 20.37
C ALA A 125 -1.63 -12.32 21.34
N ARG A 126 -1.25 -11.14 20.83
CA ARG A 126 -0.68 -10.03 21.61
C ARG A 126 -1.39 -8.75 21.21
N SER A 127 -1.55 -7.80 22.13
CA SER A 127 -2.00 -6.46 21.76
C SER A 127 -1.02 -5.89 20.75
N ASP A 128 -1.50 -5.45 19.58
CA ASP A 128 -0.72 -5.15 18.36
C ASP A 128 0.37 -4.06 18.48
N ARG A 129 0.65 -3.56 19.70
CA ARG A 129 1.70 -2.56 19.99
C ARG A 129 3.14 -3.04 19.73
N GLU A 130 3.39 -4.31 19.45
CA GLU A 130 4.75 -4.88 19.45
C GLU A 130 5.22 -5.54 18.14
N LEU A 131 4.39 -5.64 17.10
CA LEU A 131 4.80 -6.31 15.86
C LEU A 131 5.43 -5.33 14.85
N PRO A 132 6.61 -5.63 14.29
CA PRO A 132 7.23 -4.79 13.27
C PRO A 132 6.51 -4.91 11.92
N GLY A 133 6.22 -3.76 11.28
CA GLY A 133 5.66 -3.66 9.91
C GLY A 133 4.14 -3.47 9.86
N LYS A 134 3.64 -2.90 8.75
CA LYS A 134 2.20 -2.77 8.53
C LYS A 134 1.56 -4.13 8.22
N LYS A 135 0.45 -4.44 8.89
CA LYS A 135 -0.42 -5.56 8.51
C LYS A 135 -1.64 -5.04 7.78
N TRP A 136 -2.17 -5.85 6.88
CA TRP A 136 -3.25 -5.45 5.98
C TRP A 136 -4.40 -6.42 6.06
N TYR A 137 -5.59 -5.91 6.35
CA TYR A 137 -6.85 -6.57 6.04
C TYR A 137 -7.20 -6.32 4.57
N ARG A 138 -7.66 -7.34 3.84
CA ARG A 138 -7.92 -7.26 2.39
C ARG A 138 -9.20 -8.01 2.05
N GLY A 139 -9.91 -7.55 1.03
CA GLY A 139 -11.07 -8.25 0.49
C GLY A 139 -11.49 -7.78 -0.88
N ILE A 140 -12.53 -8.41 -1.41
CA ILE A 140 -13.17 -8.08 -2.69
C ILE A 140 -14.68 -8.02 -2.45
N ALA A 141 -15.33 -6.96 -2.93
CA ALA A 141 -16.78 -6.92 -3.12
C ALA A 141 -17.11 -7.05 -4.61
N SER A 142 -17.90 -8.05 -4.98
CA SER A 142 -18.22 -8.38 -6.37
C SER A 142 -19.69 -8.19 -6.67
N PHE A 143 -19.99 -7.56 -7.81
CA PHE A 143 -21.35 -7.31 -8.29
C PHE A 143 -21.44 -7.61 -9.79
N GLU A 144 -22.52 -8.23 -10.24
CA GLU A 144 -22.89 -8.27 -11.67
C GLU A 144 -24.11 -7.36 -11.86
N ILE A 145 -23.90 -6.22 -12.51
CA ILE A 145 -24.92 -5.18 -12.72
C ILE A 145 -24.90 -4.72 -14.18
N PRO A 146 -25.98 -4.11 -14.70
CA PRO A 146 -26.02 -3.65 -16.09
C PRO A 146 -24.86 -2.70 -16.43
N PRO A 147 -24.42 -2.64 -17.70
CA PRO A 147 -23.49 -1.61 -18.17
C PRO A 147 -24.04 -0.21 -17.93
N GLY A 148 -23.18 0.73 -17.52
CA GLY A 148 -23.61 2.08 -17.14
C GLY A 148 -22.56 2.85 -16.34
N ARG A 149 -22.88 4.09 -15.99
CA ARG A 149 -22.05 4.89 -15.09
C ARG A 149 -22.60 4.79 -13.67
N TYR A 150 -21.70 4.54 -12.73
CA TYR A 150 -22.02 4.34 -11.33
C TYR A 150 -21.17 5.22 -10.42
N LYS A 151 -21.77 5.68 -9.33
CA LYS A 151 -21.09 6.24 -8.15
C LYS A 151 -20.96 5.13 -7.11
N ILE A 152 -19.80 5.03 -6.48
CA ILE A 152 -19.52 4.05 -5.44
C ILE A 152 -19.28 4.82 -4.15
N VAL A 153 -20.04 4.47 -3.12
CA VAL A 153 -19.78 4.88 -1.75
C VAL A 153 -19.06 3.74 -1.06
N PHE A 154 -17.90 4.02 -0.49
CA PHE A 154 -17.09 3.09 0.26
C PHE A 154 -16.89 3.61 1.69
N GLU A 155 -17.24 2.79 2.66
CA GLU A 155 -17.26 3.16 4.07
C GLU A 155 -16.56 2.08 4.91
N VAL A 156 -15.75 2.51 5.86
CA VAL A 156 -15.11 1.63 6.85
C VAL A 156 -15.36 2.18 8.23
N ASP A 157 -15.96 1.35 9.07
CA ASP A 157 -16.23 1.64 10.47
C ASP A 157 -15.41 0.73 11.38
N ASP A 158 -14.82 1.30 12.43
CA ASP A 158 -14.32 0.56 13.56
C ASP A 158 -15.44 0.37 14.59
N VAL A 159 -15.73 -0.86 14.99
CA VAL A 159 -16.85 -1.16 15.91
C VAL A 159 -16.53 -0.74 17.34
N GLU A 160 -15.25 -0.75 17.71
CA GLU A 160 -14.78 -0.50 19.07
C GLU A 160 -14.54 1.00 19.37
N SER A 161 -14.67 1.87 18.36
CA SER A 161 -14.51 3.32 18.51
C SER A 161 -15.47 4.10 17.61
N GLU A 162 -15.36 5.42 17.59
CA GLU A 162 -16.10 6.28 16.64
C GLU A 162 -15.31 6.53 15.35
N ARG A 163 -14.20 5.81 15.12
CA ARG A 163 -13.37 6.00 13.94
C ARG A 163 -14.09 5.47 12.70
N LYS A 164 -14.16 6.33 11.69
CA LYS A 164 -14.81 6.08 10.42
C LYS A 164 -14.03 6.66 9.26
N PHE A 165 -14.09 5.99 8.12
CA PHE A 165 -13.65 6.48 6.81
C PHE A 165 -14.81 6.40 5.82
N ILE A 166 -14.97 7.41 4.96
CA ILE A 166 -15.97 7.43 3.88
C ILE A 166 -15.32 8.02 2.62
N ASP A 167 -15.52 7.35 1.50
CA ASP A 167 -15.29 7.84 0.14
C ASP A 167 -16.61 7.81 -0.62
N ASP A 168 -17.10 8.96 -1.07
CA ASP A 168 -18.37 9.11 -1.81
C ASP A 168 -18.20 9.75 -3.19
N HIS A 169 -16.96 9.89 -3.65
CA HIS A 169 -16.62 10.58 -4.90
C HIS A 169 -16.14 9.62 -5.99
N THR A 170 -15.91 8.35 -5.67
CA THR A 170 -15.48 7.35 -6.64
C THR A 170 -16.57 7.04 -7.65
N THR A 171 -16.20 7.07 -8.93
CA THR A 171 -17.11 6.70 -10.04
C THR A 171 -16.45 5.68 -10.95
N ILE A 172 -17.27 4.84 -11.59
CA ILE A 172 -16.82 3.90 -12.62
C ILE A 172 -17.82 3.86 -13.77
N SER A 173 -17.34 3.61 -14.98
CA SER A 173 -18.18 3.29 -16.13
C SER A 173 -17.99 1.82 -16.49
N LEU A 174 -19.03 1.02 -16.30
CA LEU A 174 -19.07 -0.39 -16.63
C LEU A 174 -19.43 -0.57 -18.09
N ARG A 175 -18.57 -1.27 -18.82
CA ARG A 175 -18.68 -1.51 -20.26
C ARG A 175 -19.50 -2.78 -20.52
N GLN A 176 -20.07 -2.86 -21.72
CA GLN A 176 -20.64 -4.11 -22.22
C GLN A 176 -19.60 -4.85 -23.05
N PHE A 177 -19.40 -6.13 -22.77
CA PHE A 177 -18.35 -6.95 -23.38
C PHE A 177 -18.90 -7.90 -24.45
N ALA A 178 -19.46 -7.34 -25.53
CA ALA A 178 -19.86 -8.15 -26.67
C ALA A 178 -18.62 -8.73 -27.37
N THR A 179 -18.69 -9.95 -27.93
CA THR A 179 -17.55 -10.61 -28.61
C THR A 179 -16.97 -9.78 -29.78
N ALA A 180 -17.80 -8.98 -30.44
CA ALA A 180 -17.35 -8.09 -31.52
C ALA A 180 -16.71 -6.78 -31.02
N SER A 181 -16.82 -6.47 -29.72
CA SER A 181 -16.23 -5.27 -29.14
C SER A 181 -14.71 -5.37 -29.14
N ARG A 182 -14.04 -4.21 -29.25
CA ARG A 182 -12.59 -4.07 -29.11
C ARG A 182 -12.21 -3.55 -27.71
N GLU A 183 -13.10 -3.79 -26.74
CA GLU A 183 -12.96 -3.38 -25.36
C GLU A 183 -12.17 -4.43 -24.56
N THR A 184 -11.54 -3.98 -23.48
CA THR A 184 -10.91 -4.86 -22.49
C THR A 184 -11.53 -4.66 -21.12
N SER A 185 -11.39 -5.66 -20.24
CA SER A 185 -11.57 -5.41 -18.82
C SER A 185 -10.58 -4.34 -18.33
N THR A 186 -10.86 -3.80 -17.14
CA THR A 186 -9.89 -2.93 -16.46
C THR A 186 -8.62 -3.75 -16.17
N PRO A 187 -7.42 -3.27 -16.55
CA PRO A 187 -6.18 -3.95 -16.22
C PRO A 187 -6.05 -4.14 -14.71
N LEU A 188 -5.92 -5.37 -14.26
CA LEU A 188 -5.73 -5.72 -12.85
C LEU A 188 -4.25 -5.99 -12.61
N PHE A 189 -3.66 -5.34 -11.61
CA PHE A 189 -2.29 -5.66 -11.21
C PHE A 189 -2.29 -6.83 -10.24
N VAL A 190 -1.49 -7.85 -10.53
CA VAL A 190 -1.34 -9.06 -9.73
C VAL A 190 0.13 -9.28 -9.37
N GLU A 191 0.37 -9.93 -8.24
CA GLU A 191 1.72 -10.37 -7.86
C GLU A 191 2.29 -11.29 -8.94
N TRP A 192 3.57 -11.13 -9.26
CA TRP A 192 4.26 -11.92 -10.28
C TRP A 192 5.49 -12.61 -9.74
N LYS A 193 5.69 -13.87 -10.14
CA LYS A 193 6.86 -14.68 -9.82
C LYS A 193 7.33 -15.46 -11.04
N ASP A 194 8.63 -15.64 -11.15
CA ASP A 194 9.20 -16.46 -12.22
C ASP A 194 8.70 -17.91 -12.12
N GLY A 195 8.35 -18.48 -13.27
CA GLY A 195 7.79 -19.83 -13.37
C GLY A 195 6.29 -19.93 -13.09
N GLN A 196 5.60 -18.81 -12.84
CA GLN A 196 4.14 -18.79 -12.73
C GLN A 196 3.48 -19.31 -14.01
N THR A 197 2.40 -20.07 -13.83
CA THR A 197 1.58 -20.69 -14.87
C THR A 197 0.18 -20.09 -14.86
N SER A 198 -0.61 -20.33 -15.91
CA SER A 198 -1.99 -19.84 -15.97
C SER A 198 -2.92 -20.51 -14.94
N ALA A 199 -2.51 -21.65 -14.39
CA ALA A 199 -3.27 -22.37 -13.36
C ALA A 199 -3.04 -21.83 -11.94
N ASP A 200 -1.97 -21.07 -11.74
CA ASP A 200 -1.66 -20.52 -10.42
C ASP A 200 -2.67 -19.43 -10.02
N PRO A 201 -3.10 -19.39 -8.74
CA PRO A 201 -3.97 -18.32 -8.28
C PRO A 201 -3.33 -16.95 -8.47
N LEU A 202 -4.10 -16.01 -8.99
CA LEU A 202 -3.69 -14.62 -9.12
C LEU A 202 -3.95 -13.90 -7.81
N VAL A 203 -2.93 -13.24 -7.28
CA VAL A 203 -3.04 -12.43 -6.06
C VAL A 203 -3.08 -10.97 -6.47
N PRO A 204 -4.22 -10.26 -6.34
CA PRO A 204 -4.27 -8.83 -6.64
C PRO A 204 -3.28 -8.04 -5.78
N ILE A 205 -2.55 -7.10 -6.39
CA ILE A 205 -1.64 -6.21 -5.65
C ILE A 205 -2.42 -5.43 -4.58
N GLY A 206 -3.62 -4.95 -4.92
CA GLY A 206 -4.60 -4.43 -3.97
C GLY A 206 -4.14 -3.19 -3.21
N PHE A 207 -3.47 -2.26 -3.89
CA PHE A 207 -3.07 -0.94 -3.35
C PHE A 207 -3.75 0.20 -4.13
N GLY A 208 -5.03 0.03 -4.45
CA GLY A 208 -5.68 0.91 -5.43
C GLY A 208 -5.16 0.58 -6.85
N PRO A 209 -5.15 1.54 -7.78
CA PRO A 209 -4.60 1.33 -9.12
C PRO A 209 -3.05 1.29 -9.15
N ASN A 210 -2.39 1.06 -8.01
CA ASN A 210 -0.97 1.28 -7.80
C ASN A 210 -0.15 -0.01 -7.78
N LEU A 211 1.16 0.14 -7.96
CA LEU A 211 2.14 -0.94 -7.93
C LEU A 211 3.08 -0.79 -6.74
N LEU A 212 3.63 -1.90 -6.26
CA LEU A 212 4.56 -1.90 -5.14
C LEU A 212 5.99 -1.59 -5.60
N PHE A 213 6.62 -0.61 -4.95
CA PHE A 213 8.00 -0.26 -5.23
C PHE A 213 8.96 -1.42 -5.00
N GLY A 214 9.82 -1.69 -5.99
CA GLY A 214 10.81 -2.77 -5.93
C GLY A 214 10.25 -4.18 -6.04
N LYS A 215 8.99 -4.34 -6.46
CA LYS A 215 8.33 -5.65 -6.61
C LYS A 215 7.88 -5.86 -8.04
N ALA A 216 8.10 -7.07 -8.54
CA ALA A 216 7.57 -7.50 -9.82
C ALA A 216 6.07 -7.70 -9.73
N ALA A 217 5.38 -7.43 -10.85
CA ALA A 217 3.95 -7.58 -10.98
C ALA A 217 3.63 -8.05 -12.40
N ALA A 218 2.37 -8.40 -12.62
CA ALA A 218 1.84 -8.65 -13.93
C ALA A 218 0.51 -7.92 -14.11
N ILE A 219 0.18 -7.66 -15.36
CA ILE A 219 -1.13 -7.17 -15.76
C ILE A 219 -1.98 -8.39 -16.12
N TYR A 220 -3.09 -8.55 -15.41
CA TYR A 220 -4.18 -9.41 -15.82
C TYR A 220 -5.24 -8.59 -16.55
N VAL A 221 -5.70 -9.09 -17.70
CA VAL A 221 -6.80 -8.48 -18.45
C VAL A 221 -7.62 -9.56 -19.15
N GLU A 222 -8.92 -9.31 -19.29
CA GLU A 222 -9.88 -10.16 -19.99
C GLU A 222 -10.29 -9.48 -21.29
N LEU A 223 -10.34 -10.29 -22.35
CA LEU A 223 -10.78 -9.89 -23.68
C LEU A 223 -12.04 -10.68 -24.06
N PRO A 224 -13.06 -10.05 -24.65
CA PRO A 224 -14.16 -10.78 -25.29
C PRO A 224 -13.62 -11.69 -26.38
N PHE A 225 -13.79 -13.00 -26.23
CA PHE A 225 -13.17 -13.99 -27.10
C PHE A 225 -14.00 -15.27 -27.17
N ALA A 226 -14.46 -15.66 -28.36
CA ALA A 226 -15.31 -16.83 -28.57
C ALA A 226 -14.66 -17.96 -29.37
N ALA A 227 -13.40 -17.79 -29.81
CA ALA A 227 -12.70 -18.84 -30.55
C ALA A 227 -11.99 -19.80 -29.59
N ASP A 228 -11.62 -20.98 -30.08
CA ASP A 228 -10.92 -22.00 -29.28
C ASP A 228 -9.40 -21.99 -29.51
N THR A 229 -8.94 -21.40 -30.61
CA THR A 229 -7.53 -21.29 -30.96
C THR A 229 -7.01 -19.87 -30.77
N ILE A 230 -5.87 -19.74 -30.09
CA ILE A 230 -5.21 -18.47 -29.84
C ILE A 230 -3.91 -18.45 -30.65
N ASP A 231 -3.99 -17.91 -31.86
CA ASP A 231 -2.86 -17.84 -32.79
C ASP A 231 -2.29 -16.42 -32.88
N ASN A 232 -0.96 -16.30 -32.95
CA ASN A 232 -0.23 -15.04 -33.20
C ASN A 232 -0.57 -13.90 -32.24
N MET A 233 -0.78 -14.21 -30.97
CA MET A 233 -1.05 -13.21 -29.95
C MET A 233 0.23 -12.46 -29.54
N ARG A 234 0.15 -11.13 -29.50
CA ARG A 234 1.23 -10.25 -29.05
C ARG A 234 0.67 -9.18 -28.13
N ALA A 235 1.37 -8.90 -27.04
CA ALA A 235 1.10 -7.74 -26.20
C ALA A 235 2.23 -6.73 -26.29
N GLU A 236 1.88 -5.46 -26.24
CA GLU A 236 2.80 -4.33 -26.14
C GLU A 236 2.35 -3.45 -25.00
N TYR A 237 3.27 -3.11 -24.11
CA TYR A 237 3.01 -2.11 -23.09
C TYR A 237 4.07 -1.02 -23.11
N ALA A 238 3.66 0.19 -22.76
CA ALA A 238 4.53 1.31 -22.50
C ALA A 238 4.14 1.95 -21.16
N ILE A 239 5.14 2.17 -20.31
CA ILE A 239 5.01 2.91 -19.07
C ILE A 239 5.80 4.20 -19.20
N SER A 240 5.12 5.32 -18.98
CA SER A 240 5.71 6.64 -19.11
C SER A 240 5.53 7.46 -17.84
N ALA A 241 6.58 8.20 -17.46
CA ALA A 241 6.56 9.13 -16.34
C ALA A 241 6.37 10.56 -16.87
N ASN A 242 5.64 11.38 -16.11
CA ASN A 242 5.56 12.82 -16.37
C ASN A 242 6.75 13.52 -15.69
N SER A 243 7.56 14.24 -16.47
CA SER A 243 8.68 15.05 -15.96
C SER A 243 8.24 16.50 -15.71
N SER A 244 8.76 17.12 -14.64
CA SER A 244 8.53 18.53 -14.30
C SER A 244 9.49 19.48 -15.03
N VAL A 245 10.68 19.03 -15.44
CA VAL A 245 11.77 19.89 -15.98
C VAL A 245 11.47 20.38 -17.41
N THR A 246 10.61 19.69 -18.13
CA THR A 246 10.00 20.10 -19.40
C THR A 246 8.74 19.25 -19.47
N MET A 247 7.57 19.81 -19.83
CA MET A 247 6.30 19.09 -19.97
C MET A 247 6.39 18.00 -21.07
N SER A 248 7.20 16.99 -20.81
CA SER A 248 7.70 15.99 -21.73
C SER A 248 7.54 14.66 -21.00
N THR A 249 6.73 13.79 -21.59
CA THR A 249 6.53 12.44 -21.10
C THR A 249 7.72 11.58 -21.56
N SER A 250 8.45 11.00 -20.61
CA SER A 250 9.56 10.07 -20.92
C SER A 250 9.09 8.63 -20.72
N VAL A 251 9.28 7.80 -21.74
CA VAL A 251 9.03 6.35 -21.63
C VAL A 251 10.10 5.74 -20.73
N VAL A 252 9.68 5.11 -19.65
CA VAL A 252 10.56 4.45 -18.67
C VAL A 252 10.72 2.96 -18.98
N ALA A 253 9.65 2.33 -19.48
CA ALA A 253 9.69 0.95 -19.96
C ALA A 253 8.78 0.79 -21.18
N ALA A 254 9.24 0.06 -22.19
CA ALA A 254 8.41 -0.35 -23.33
C ALA A 254 8.86 -1.74 -23.79
N GLU A 255 7.91 -2.68 -23.82
CA GLU A 255 8.20 -4.06 -24.17
C GLU A 255 7.18 -4.62 -25.15
N THR A 256 7.65 -5.54 -25.97
CA THR A 256 6.84 -6.37 -26.86
C THR A 256 6.99 -7.82 -26.42
N LEU A 257 5.87 -8.47 -26.13
CA LEU A 257 5.83 -9.81 -25.56
C LEU A 257 4.98 -10.74 -26.43
N THR A 258 5.56 -11.90 -26.76
CA THR A 258 4.88 -13.02 -27.42
C THR A 258 4.68 -14.23 -26.50
N ASN A 259 5.51 -14.33 -25.46
CA ASN A 259 5.43 -15.38 -24.44
C ASN A 259 4.57 -14.89 -23.27
N LEU A 260 3.26 -15.01 -23.44
CA LEU A 260 2.24 -14.62 -22.46
C LEU A 260 1.56 -15.87 -21.88
N LEU A 261 1.15 -15.80 -20.61
CA LEU A 261 0.22 -16.79 -20.10
C LEU A 261 -1.18 -16.42 -20.57
N ARG A 262 -1.86 -17.41 -21.16
CA ARG A 262 -3.16 -17.22 -21.80
C ARG A 262 -4.06 -18.37 -21.44
N GLN A 263 -5.32 -18.07 -21.19
CA GLN A 263 -6.32 -19.09 -20.92
C GLN A 263 -7.62 -18.72 -21.65
N PRO A 264 -8.07 -19.55 -22.61
CA PRO A 264 -9.38 -19.35 -23.23
C PRO A 264 -10.48 -19.76 -22.25
N ARG A 265 -11.68 -19.20 -22.47
CA ARG A 265 -12.91 -19.49 -21.71
C ARG A 265 -12.72 -19.39 -20.20
N VAL A 266 -12.17 -18.25 -19.80
CA VAL A 266 -11.80 -17.98 -18.41
C VAL A 266 -12.97 -17.47 -17.61
N ARG A 267 -13.03 -17.93 -16.36
CA ARG A 267 -13.75 -17.27 -15.29
C ARG A 267 -12.82 -17.03 -14.12
N LEU A 268 -12.71 -15.75 -13.71
CA LEU A 268 -12.11 -15.41 -12.43
C LEU A 268 -13.09 -15.66 -11.30
N THR A 269 -12.69 -16.44 -10.31
CA THR A 269 -13.48 -16.65 -9.09
C THR A 269 -12.68 -16.13 -7.91
N SER A 270 -13.25 -15.21 -7.15
CA SER A 270 -12.60 -14.69 -5.94
C SER A 270 -12.75 -15.72 -4.83
N GLU A 271 -11.65 -16.15 -4.25
CA GLU A 271 -11.60 -17.06 -3.11
C GLU A 271 -11.00 -16.34 -1.91
N SER A 272 -11.63 -16.46 -0.74
CA SER A 272 -11.09 -15.93 0.51
C SER A 272 -10.11 -16.95 1.10
N GLY A 273 -8.81 -16.66 1.05
CA GLY A 273 -7.77 -17.44 1.71
C GLY A 273 -7.21 -16.77 2.97
N GLU A 274 -6.40 -17.50 3.74
CA GLU A 274 -5.71 -16.97 4.93
C GLU A 274 -4.84 -15.74 4.63
N ASN A 275 -4.33 -15.63 3.40
CA ASN A 275 -3.47 -14.53 2.94
C ASN A 275 -4.23 -13.38 2.24
N GLY A 276 -5.57 -13.41 2.28
CA GLY A 276 -6.44 -12.47 1.57
C GLY A 276 -7.07 -13.09 0.32
N PRO A 277 -7.83 -12.29 -0.45
CA PRO A 277 -8.54 -12.78 -1.61
C PRO A 277 -7.58 -13.11 -2.75
N THR A 278 -7.80 -14.23 -3.41
CA THR A 278 -7.12 -14.63 -4.64
C THR A 278 -8.15 -14.84 -5.75
N TYR A 279 -7.71 -14.75 -6.99
CA TYR A 279 -8.50 -15.23 -8.12
C TYR A 279 -7.99 -16.57 -8.60
N THR A 280 -8.89 -17.52 -8.78
CA THR A 280 -8.62 -18.76 -9.50
C THR A 280 -9.20 -18.68 -10.90
N VAL A 281 -8.50 -19.31 -11.85
CA VAL A 281 -8.88 -19.31 -13.26
C VAL A 281 -9.46 -20.67 -13.62
N SER A 282 -10.78 -20.75 -13.83
CA SER A 282 -11.40 -22.00 -14.30
C SER A 282 -11.50 -22.04 -15.83
N SER A 283 -11.21 -23.20 -16.43
CA SER A 283 -11.16 -23.44 -17.89
C SER A 283 -12.40 -24.16 -18.45
N ASN A 284 -13.32 -24.58 -17.59
CA ASN A 284 -14.51 -25.34 -17.96
C ASN A 284 -15.76 -24.45 -18.16
N ASP A 285 -15.57 -23.16 -18.44
CA ASP A 285 -16.68 -22.23 -18.61
C ASP A 285 -17.11 -22.11 -20.09
N SER A 286 -18.37 -21.73 -20.28
CA SER A 286 -18.94 -21.27 -21.54
C SER A 286 -18.66 -19.79 -21.81
N SER A 287 -17.86 -19.14 -20.97
CA SER A 287 -17.56 -17.71 -21.06
C SER A 287 -16.80 -17.41 -22.37
N ASN A 288 -17.29 -16.40 -23.09
CA ASN A 288 -16.58 -15.85 -24.25
C ASN A 288 -15.49 -14.87 -23.78
N ALA A 289 -14.57 -15.34 -22.93
CA ALA A 289 -13.51 -14.53 -22.34
C ALA A 289 -12.13 -15.19 -22.51
N LEU A 290 -11.14 -14.41 -22.90
CA LEU A 290 -9.73 -14.78 -22.92
C LEU A 290 -9.02 -14.01 -21.80
N GLY A 291 -8.51 -14.74 -20.81
CA GLY A 291 -7.65 -14.20 -19.77
C GLY A 291 -6.20 -14.12 -20.25
N VAL A 292 -5.57 -12.98 -20.04
CA VAL A 292 -4.19 -12.70 -20.47
C VAL A 292 -3.40 -12.19 -19.28
N ILE A 293 -2.26 -12.83 -18.98
CA ILE A 293 -1.32 -12.36 -17.96
C ILE A 293 -0.04 -11.91 -18.65
N ILE A 294 0.32 -10.66 -18.40
CA ILE A 294 1.43 -9.96 -19.05
C ILE A 294 2.42 -9.56 -17.96
N PRO A 295 3.60 -10.19 -17.89
CA PRO A 295 4.64 -9.80 -16.95
C PRO A 295 5.00 -8.32 -17.12
N LEU A 296 5.21 -7.64 -16.00
CA LEU A 296 5.55 -6.24 -15.97
C LEU A 296 6.81 -6.06 -15.11
N ALA A 297 7.86 -5.47 -15.70
CA ALA A 297 9.12 -5.16 -15.03
C ALA A 297 9.00 -3.96 -14.06
N SER A 298 7.95 -3.96 -13.25
CA SER A 298 7.56 -2.88 -12.33
C SER A 298 8.55 -2.66 -11.18
N GLU A 299 9.36 -3.66 -10.85
CA GLU A 299 10.46 -3.56 -9.90
C GLU A 299 11.54 -2.57 -10.33
N ARG A 300 11.61 -2.24 -11.64
CA ARG A 300 12.54 -1.26 -12.21
C ARG A 300 12.04 0.17 -12.15
N LEU A 301 10.78 0.39 -11.73
CA LEU A 301 10.15 1.69 -11.77
C LEU A 301 10.46 2.48 -10.49
N PRO A 302 11.04 3.69 -10.60
CA PRO A 302 11.19 4.61 -9.47
C PRO A 302 9.86 5.01 -8.82
N LEU A 303 9.92 5.54 -7.59
CA LEU A 303 8.78 6.06 -6.81
C LEU A 303 8.15 7.32 -7.45
N ARG A 304 7.35 7.13 -8.49
CA ARG A 304 6.72 8.19 -9.28
C ARG A 304 5.29 7.80 -9.70
N ARG A 305 4.59 8.75 -10.32
CA ARG A 305 3.33 8.55 -11.03
C ARG A 305 3.60 8.21 -12.49
N TYR A 306 2.80 7.30 -13.04
CA TYR A 306 2.96 6.78 -14.40
C TYR A 306 1.62 6.64 -15.12
N ASP A 307 1.69 6.71 -16.45
CA ASP A 307 0.63 6.25 -17.34
C ASP A 307 1.09 4.94 -18.01
N LEU A 308 0.31 3.87 -17.83
CA LEU A 308 0.45 2.61 -18.54
C LEU A 308 -0.45 2.63 -19.78
N ALA A 309 0.11 2.35 -20.95
CA ALA A 309 -0.62 2.05 -22.17
C ALA A 309 -0.38 0.59 -22.56
N LEU A 310 -1.46 -0.18 -22.73
CA LEU A 310 -1.43 -1.59 -23.11
C LEU A 310 -2.16 -1.78 -24.44
N THR A 311 -1.52 -2.49 -25.36
CA THR A 311 -2.09 -2.92 -26.63
C THR A 311 -1.94 -4.43 -26.76
N ILE A 312 -3.04 -5.14 -27.03
CA ILE A 312 -3.04 -6.59 -27.28
C ILE A 312 -3.55 -6.83 -28.70
N ARG A 313 -2.78 -7.58 -29.49
CA ARG A 313 -3.14 -7.98 -30.85
C ARG A 313 -3.36 -9.48 -30.90
N LEU A 314 -4.46 -9.88 -31.53
CA LEU A 314 -4.86 -11.27 -31.72
C LEU A 314 -5.40 -11.43 -33.15
N GLY A 315 -4.58 -11.95 -34.06
CA GLY A 315 -4.86 -11.87 -35.49
C GLY A 315 -5.03 -10.41 -35.93
N ASP A 316 -6.16 -10.09 -36.57
CA ASP A 316 -6.52 -8.73 -37.00
C ASP A 316 -7.19 -7.90 -35.89
N ALA A 317 -7.49 -8.50 -34.74
CA ALA A 317 -8.09 -7.80 -33.61
C ALA A 317 -7.02 -7.02 -32.83
N GLU A 318 -7.30 -5.76 -32.54
CA GLU A 318 -6.49 -4.91 -31.68
C GLU A 318 -7.33 -4.40 -30.51
N PHE A 319 -6.81 -4.58 -29.31
CA PHE A 319 -7.42 -4.16 -28.04
C PHE A 319 -6.49 -3.17 -27.36
N LYS A 320 -7.02 -2.06 -26.85
CA LYS A 320 -6.22 -1.00 -26.22
C LYS A 320 -6.83 -0.58 -24.89
N THR A 321 -5.97 -0.33 -23.92
CA THR A 321 -6.40 0.19 -22.62
C THR A 321 -5.27 0.99 -21.98
N THR A 322 -5.65 1.95 -21.14
CA THR A 322 -4.70 2.79 -20.41
C THR A 322 -5.04 2.80 -18.94
N LYS A 323 -4.03 2.86 -18.07
CA LYS A 323 -4.22 2.93 -16.63
C LYS A 323 -3.23 3.90 -16.01
N LYS A 324 -3.73 4.84 -15.22
CA LYS A 324 -2.89 5.69 -14.36
C LYS A 324 -2.51 4.91 -13.11
N LEU A 325 -1.27 5.01 -12.69
CA LEU A 325 -0.78 4.33 -11.50
C LEU A 325 0.32 5.15 -10.81
N GLN A 326 0.63 4.79 -9.58
CA GLN A 326 1.87 5.20 -8.93
C GLN A 326 2.58 4.02 -8.29
N MET A 327 3.88 4.17 -8.11
CA MET A 327 4.68 3.25 -7.31
C MET A 327 4.55 3.65 -5.84
N VAL A 328 3.92 2.79 -5.04
CA VAL A 328 3.72 3.01 -3.60
C VAL A 328 4.69 2.19 -2.77
N TRP A 329 5.11 2.74 -1.64
CA TRP A 329 5.97 2.06 -0.67
C TRP A 329 5.38 2.17 0.73
N PRO A 330 4.45 1.27 1.10
CA PRO A 330 3.68 1.41 2.34
C PRO A 330 4.55 1.38 3.61
N ASP A 331 5.63 0.59 3.57
CA ASP A 331 6.61 0.45 4.64
C ASP A 331 7.85 1.36 4.47
N MET A 332 7.74 2.44 3.69
CA MET A 332 8.82 3.42 3.51
C MET A 332 9.28 3.97 4.87
N PRO A 333 10.60 3.90 5.18
CA PRO A 333 11.18 4.52 6.37
C PRO A 333 10.71 5.96 6.53
N PHE A 334 10.34 6.36 7.75
CA PHE A 334 9.78 7.70 7.96
C PHE A 334 10.81 8.79 7.69
N SER A 335 12.09 8.52 7.94
CA SER A 335 13.21 9.41 7.61
C SER A 335 13.38 9.66 6.12
N LEU A 336 12.85 8.79 5.26
CA LEU A 336 12.89 8.96 3.80
C LEU A 336 11.73 9.80 3.25
N ARG A 337 10.67 10.01 4.03
CA ARG A 337 9.47 10.73 3.58
C ARG A 337 9.70 12.24 3.47
N ASP A 338 10.60 12.76 4.30
CA ASP A 338 11.07 14.14 4.27
C ASP A 338 12.46 14.17 3.63
N ILE A 339 12.57 14.80 2.46
CA ILE A 339 13.82 14.81 1.69
C ILE A 339 14.97 15.50 2.44
N ASP A 340 14.67 16.53 3.22
CA ASP A 340 15.68 17.33 3.93
C ASP A 340 16.16 16.57 5.16
N PHE A 341 15.25 15.90 5.86
CA PHE A 341 15.60 14.95 6.91
C PHE A 341 16.47 13.82 6.34
N ALA A 342 16.06 13.23 5.21
CA ALA A 342 16.76 12.14 4.56
C ALA A 342 18.21 12.53 4.23
N ILE A 343 18.38 13.68 3.57
CA ILE A 343 19.71 14.20 3.20
C ILE A 343 20.51 14.57 4.45
N SER A 344 19.90 15.16 5.48
CA SER A 344 20.56 15.47 6.76
C SER A 344 21.11 14.23 7.46
N ALA A 345 20.36 13.13 7.43
CA ALA A 345 20.77 11.86 8.02
C ALA A 345 22.05 11.30 7.39
N LEU A 346 22.34 11.61 6.12
CA LEU A 346 23.54 11.18 5.40
C LEU A 346 24.86 11.70 5.99
N LYS A 347 24.85 12.53 7.03
CA LYS A 347 26.04 13.12 7.68
C LYS A 347 27.14 12.13 8.04
N TYR A 348 26.81 10.85 8.23
CA TYR A 348 27.78 9.81 8.60
C TYR A 348 28.45 9.12 7.41
N ILE A 349 27.92 9.32 6.20
CA ILE A 349 28.39 8.69 4.96
C ILE A 349 28.67 9.70 3.84
N THR A 350 28.62 11.00 4.15
CA THR A 350 28.88 12.12 3.23
C THR A 350 29.74 13.19 3.89
N THR A 351 30.46 13.96 3.07
CA THR A 351 31.11 15.21 3.53
C THR A 351 30.09 16.34 3.66
N GLY A 352 30.45 17.43 4.34
CA GLY A 352 29.60 18.64 4.40
C GLY A 352 29.26 19.18 3.02
N SER A 353 30.28 19.38 2.17
CA SER A 353 30.10 19.89 0.80
C SER A 353 29.24 18.99 -0.09
N GLN A 354 29.36 17.67 0.04
CA GLN A 354 28.52 16.72 -0.69
C GLN A 354 27.06 16.84 -0.25
N ARG A 355 26.82 16.94 1.05
CA ARG A 355 25.47 17.09 1.61
C ARG A 355 24.83 18.41 1.22
N ASP A 356 25.59 19.50 1.28
CA ASP A 356 25.15 20.82 0.80
C ASP A 356 24.80 20.77 -0.68
N SER A 357 25.57 20.01 -1.48
CA SER A 357 25.25 19.82 -2.90
C SER A 357 23.95 19.04 -3.12
N LEU A 358 23.66 18.05 -2.28
CA LEU A 358 22.40 17.29 -2.31
C LEU A 358 21.21 18.16 -1.91
N LEU A 359 21.38 19.12 -0.99
CA LEU A 359 20.34 20.05 -0.52
C LEU A 359 20.05 21.20 -1.50
N ARG A 360 20.87 21.41 -2.53
CA ARG A 360 20.61 22.47 -3.53
C ARG A 360 19.54 22.04 -4.52
N GLY A 361 18.73 22.98 -4.96
CA GLY A 361 17.69 22.77 -5.98
C GLY A 361 16.29 22.74 -5.40
N ASP A 362 15.30 22.53 -6.25
CA ASP A 362 13.92 22.34 -5.82
C ASP A 362 13.70 20.94 -5.21
N LEU A 363 12.45 20.61 -4.86
CA LEU A 363 12.12 19.32 -4.24
C LEU A 363 12.42 18.13 -5.17
N ASP A 364 12.15 18.25 -6.46
CA ASP A 364 12.33 17.16 -7.43
C ASP A 364 13.82 16.98 -7.75
N GLU A 365 14.56 18.07 -7.94
CA GLU A 365 16.01 18.02 -8.13
C GLU A 365 16.73 17.37 -6.93
N ARG A 366 16.28 17.67 -5.70
CA ARG A 366 16.84 17.05 -4.49
C ARG A 366 16.53 15.55 -4.42
N ARG A 367 15.32 15.13 -4.82
CA ARG A 367 14.94 13.71 -4.92
C ARG A 367 15.80 12.97 -5.95
N ASP A 368 15.95 13.53 -7.14
CA ASP A 368 16.77 12.95 -8.21
C ASP A 368 18.25 12.84 -7.78
N LYS A 369 18.78 13.85 -7.09
CA LYS A 369 20.14 13.81 -6.53
C LYS A 369 20.29 12.76 -5.44
N LEU A 370 19.31 12.61 -4.55
CA LEU A 370 19.33 11.59 -3.52
C LEU A 370 19.28 10.18 -4.13
N GLU A 371 18.41 9.97 -5.12
CA GLU A 371 18.29 8.73 -5.89
C GLU A 371 19.63 8.41 -6.58
N ALA A 372 20.22 9.37 -7.28
CA ALA A 372 21.52 9.22 -7.93
C ALA A 372 22.65 8.90 -6.94
N PHE A 373 22.66 9.53 -5.76
CA PHE A 373 23.63 9.23 -4.71
C PHE A 373 23.54 7.77 -4.27
N TRP A 374 22.34 7.29 -3.97
CA TRP A 374 22.14 5.90 -3.52
C TRP A 374 22.41 4.89 -4.63
N LYS A 375 22.09 5.21 -5.87
CA LYS A 375 22.41 4.38 -7.04
C LYS A 375 23.91 4.07 -7.16
N THR A 376 24.80 4.96 -6.72
CA THR A 376 26.26 4.68 -6.67
C THR A 376 26.66 3.63 -5.63
N LYS A 377 25.74 3.27 -4.73
CA LYS A 377 25.93 2.32 -3.62
C LYS A 377 25.01 1.11 -3.74
N ASP A 378 24.39 0.92 -4.91
CA ASP A 378 23.46 -0.16 -5.17
C ASP A 378 24.20 -1.45 -5.51
N ASN A 379 23.82 -2.55 -4.86
CA ASN A 379 24.35 -3.87 -5.15
C ASN A 379 23.43 -4.68 -6.07
N THR A 380 22.19 -4.24 -6.30
CA THR A 380 21.16 -4.91 -7.13
C THR A 380 20.55 -3.90 -8.14
N PRO A 381 21.39 -3.34 -9.05
CA PRO A 381 20.98 -2.26 -9.95
C PRO A 381 19.88 -2.66 -10.96
N GLU A 382 19.50 -3.93 -11.00
CA GLU A 382 18.41 -4.46 -11.81
C GLU A 382 17.02 -4.05 -11.30
N THR A 383 16.91 -3.53 -10.08
CA THR A 383 15.67 -2.99 -9.51
C THR A 383 15.84 -1.53 -9.11
N ALA A 384 14.74 -0.78 -9.01
CA ALA A 384 14.77 0.58 -8.46
C ALA A 384 14.92 0.58 -6.92
N TYR A 385 14.75 -0.57 -6.27
CA TYR A 385 14.81 -0.70 -4.82
C TYR A 385 16.23 -0.98 -4.35
N ASN A 386 16.80 -0.01 -3.66
CA ASN A 386 18.17 -0.09 -3.16
C ASN A 386 18.19 -0.61 -1.70
N GLU A 387 18.59 -1.86 -1.47
CA GLU A 387 18.54 -2.46 -0.13
C GLU A 387 19.48 -1.77 0.85
N VAL A 388 20.62 -1.24 0.38
CA VAL A 388 21.60 -0.52 1.19
C VAL A 388 21.00 0.78 1.72
N MET A 389 20.34 1.54 0.85
CA MET A 389 19.58 2.74 1.21
C MET A 389 18.50 2.40 2.22
N VAL A 390 17.70 1.36 1.97
CA VAL A 390 16.58 1.01 2.84
C VAL A 390 17.08 0.64 4.23
N GLU A 391 18.08 -0.23 4.34
CA GLU A 391 18.64 -0.62 5.63
C GLU A 391 19.29 0.57 6.35
N TYR A 392 19.95 1.47 5.63
CA TYR A 392 20.49 2.70 6.20
C TYR A 392 19.39 3.52 6.87
N TYR A 393 18.30 3.82 6.16
CA TYR A 393 17.22 4.63 6.71
C TYR A 393 16.38 3.88 7.75
N ARG A 394 16.29 2.55 7.69
CA ARG A 394 15.72 1.73 8.76
C ARG A 394 16.51 1.90 10.07
N ARG A 395 17.83 2.02 9.99
CA ARG A 395 18.68 2.31 11.14
C ARG A 395 18.58 3.75 11.61
N VAL A 396 18.46 4.72 10.69
CA VAL A 396 18.18 6.13 11.02
C VAL A 396 16.87 6.23 11.78
N ASP A 397 15.81 5.57 11.32
CA ASP A 397 14.50 5.53 11.96
C ASP A 397 14.57 4.99 13.39
N HIS A 398 15.21 3.82 13.54
CA HIS A 398 15.42 3.22 14.86
C HIS A 398 16.23 4.15 15.78
N ALA A 399 17.33 4.71 15.28
CA ALA A 399 18.19 5.57 16.07
C ALA A 399 17.46 6.84 16.53
N THR A 400 16.68 7.45 15.63
CA THR A 400 15.86 8.64 15.92
C THR A 400 14.85 8.37 17.02
N ARG A 401 14.16 7.22 16.98
CA ARG A 401 13.13 6.86 17.98
C ARG A 401 13.70 6.40 19.33
N THR A 402 14.84 5.72 19.32
CA THR A 402 15.36 5.02 20.50
C THR A 402 16.38 5.84 21.29
N PHE A 403 17.17 6.69 20.62
CA PHE A 403 18.31 7.38 21.24
C PHE A 403 18.12 8.88 21.41
N GLY A 404 16.91 9.39 21.19
CA GLY A 404 16.55 10.78 21.46
C GLY A 404 16.59 11.09 22.95
N THR A 405 16.89 12.34 23.28
CA THR A 405 16.88 12.89 24.64
C THR A 405 16.07 14.17 24.68
N LEU A 406 15.76 14.69 25.87
CA LEU A 406 15.08 15.99 26.00
C LEU A 406 15.86 17.15 25.37
N ARG A 407 17.21 17.07 25.30
CA ARG A 407 18.07 18.11 24.73
C ARG A 407 18.38 17.92 23.25
N GLU A 408 18.40 16.67 22.80
CA GLU A 408 18.59 16.30 21.39
C GLU A 408 17.54 15.25 21.05
N PRO A 409 16.34 15.69 20.60
CA PRO A 409 15.25 14.78 20.25
C PRO A 409 15.59 13.88 19.06
N ASP A 410 16.48 14.34 18.16
CA ASP A 410 16.90 13.58 16.99
C ASP A 410 17.95 12.54 17.38
N GLY A 411 17.48 11.38 17.87
CA GLY A 411 18.35 10.32 18.37
C GLY A 411 19.42 9.82 17.38
N PHE A 412 19.21 9.99 16.07
CA PHE A 412 20.23 9.66 15.07
C PHE A 412 21.50 10.52 15.19
N LYS A 413 21.41 11.72 15.78
CA LYS A 413 22.56 12.62 16.03
C LYS A 413 23.39 12.22 17.24
N SER A 414 22.84 11.40 18.14
CA SER A 414 23.57 10.89 19.31
C SER A 414 24.70 9.95 18.92
N ASP A 415 25.67 9.75 19.81
CA ASP A 415 26.76 8.81 19.59
C ASP A 415 26.26 7.36 19.43
N ARG A 416 25.28 6.96 20.25
CA ARG A 416 24.60 5.66 20.09
C ARG A 416 23.92 5.57 18.73
N GLY A 417 23.22 6.62 18.30
CA GLY A 417 22.60 6.69 16.98
C GLY A 417 23.60 6.56 15.84
N ARG A 418 24.71 7.30 15.90
CA ARG A 418 25.82 7.20 14.95
C ARG A 418 26.36 5.78 14.85
N ILE A 419 26.70 5.14 15.97
CA ILE A 419 27.25 3.79 15.96
C ILE A 419 26.21 2.79 15.44
N TYR A 420 24.94 2.91 15.84
CA TYR A 420 23.87 2.03 15.37
C TYR A 420 23.64 2.15 13.85
N ILE A 421 23.71 3.36 13.29
CA ILE A 421 23.58 3.56 11.84
C ILE A 421 24.73 2.91 11.07
N LEU A 422 25.96 3.13 11.52
CA LEU A 422 27.16 2.64 10.86
C LEU A 422 27.35 1.12 10.99
N HIS A 423 26.99 0.55 12.14
CA HIS A 423 27.29 -0.86 12.47
C HIS A 423 26.06 -1.76 12.56
N GLY A 424 24.85 -1.18 12.56
CA GLY A 424 23.61 -1.92 12.76
C GLY A 424 23.36 -2.27 14.24
N PRO A 425 22.42 -3.18 14.52
CA PRO A 425 22.17 -3.64 15.88
C PRO A 425 23.39 -4.40 16.43
N PRO A 426 23.79 -4.13 17.69
CA PRO A 426 24.88 -4.87 18.32
C PRO A 426 24.51 -6.33 18.57
N THR A 427 25.49 -7.22 18.51
CA THR A 427 25.32 -8.64 18.85
C THR A 427 24.96 -8.80 20.33
N LYS A 428 25.59 -8.01 21.20
CA LYS A 428 25.34 -8.01 22.63
C LYS A 428 25.34 -6.59 23.18
N THR A 429 24.37 -6.31 24.06
CA THR A 429 24.30 -5.07 24.83
C THR A 429 24.42 -5.40 26.31
N VAL A 430 25.38 -4.79 27.00
CA VAL A 430 25.54 -4.91 28.47
C VAL A 430 25.40 -3.53 29.09
N ARG A 431 24.53 -3.40 30.09
CA ARG A 431 24.35 -2.16 30.85
C ARG A 431 24.90 -2.33 32.26
N THR A 432 25.74 -1.41 32.68
CA THR A 432 26.37 -1.42 34.01
C THR A 432 26.21 -0.05 34.67
N LEU A 433 26.24 -0.03 36.00
CA LEU A 433 26.30 1.22 36.77
C LEU A 433 27.72 1.34 37.32
N SER A 434 28.49 2.31 36.81
CA SER A 434 29.78 2.65 37.35
C SER A 434 29.62 3.73 38.43
N PRO A 435 30.15 3.54 39.65
CA PRO A 435 30.14 4.58 40.67
C PRO A 435 30.81 5.88 40.23
N THR A 436 31.81 5.79 39.35
CA THR A 436 32.66 6.92 38.95
C THR A 436 32.20 7.60 37.66
N VAL A 437 31.69 6.83 36.70
CA VAL A 437 31.36 7.33 35.34
C VAL A 437 29.85 7.36 35.07
N GLY A 438 29.03 6.86 36.01
CA GLY A 438 27.58 6.76 35.88
C GLY A 438 27.12 5.52 35.11
N PRO A 439 25.85 5.51 34.63
CA PRO A 439 25.34 4.45 33.77
C PRO A 439 26.18 4.28 32.50
N GLN A 440 26.53 3.03 32.20
CA GLN A 440 27.28 2.64 31.02
C GLN A 440 26.50 1.65 30.18
N GLU A 441 26.71 1.73 28.87
CA GLU A 441 26.16 0.79 27.90
C GLU A 441 27.31 0.33 26.98
N VAL A 442 27.50 -0.98 26.89
CA VAL A 442 28.56 -1.60 26.11
C VAL A 442 27.91 -2.39 24.98
N TRP A 443 28.25 -2.01 23.75
CA TRP A 443 27.79 -2.68 22.53
C TRP A 443 28.91 -3.49 21.93
N THR A 444 28.69 -4.80 21.78
CA THR A 444 29.65 -5.72 21.17
C THR A 444 29.15 -6.17 19.80
N TYR A 445 30.02 -6.09 18.79
CA TYR A 445 29.78 -6.53 17.42
C TYR A 445 30.73 -7.66 17.07
N GLU A 446 30.35 -8.89 17.42
CA GLU A 446 31.21 -10.08 17.34
C GLU A 446 31.79 -10.31 15.94
N LYS A 447 30.97 -10.13 14.90
CA LYS A 447 31.39 -10.28 13.49
C LYS A 447 32.55 -9.37 13.09
N THR A 448 32.73 -8.24 13.76
CA THR A 448 33.77 -7.25 13.45
C THR A 448 34.84 -7.12 14.52
N GLY A 449 34.72 -7.86 15.64
CA GLY A 449 35.60 -7.70 16.80
C GLY A 449 35.53 -6.34 17.49
N LYS A 450 34.53 -5.51 17.17
CA LYS A 450 34.41 -4.14 17.69
C LYS A 450 33.57 -4.08 18.95
N LYS A 451 33.97 -3.22 19.88
CA LYS A 451 33.22 -2.90 21.09
C LYS A 451 33.18 -1.40 21.31
N PHE A 452 31.99 -0.88 21.56
CA PHE A 452 31.75 0.54 21.81
C PHE A 452 31.22 0.70 23.23
N ILE A 453 31.85 1.59 24.00
CA ILE A 453 31.48 1.86 25.40
C ILE A 453 30.92 3.27 25.47
N PHE A 454 29.67 3.38 25.90
CA PHE A 454 28.99 4.65 26.12
C PHE A 454 28.76 4.89 27.61
N ALA A 455 28.76 6.16 28.03
CA ALA A 455 28.45 6.55 29.39
C ALA A 455 27.55 7.79 29.44
N ASP A 456 26.62 7.82 30.39
CA ASP A 456 25.81 9.00 30.72
C ASP A 456 26.30 9.61 32.04
N GLN A 457 27.35 10.41 31.96
CA GLN A 457 27.96 11.07 33.12
C GLN A 457 26.99 12.05 33.80
N THR A 458 26.03 12.59 33.04
CA THR A 458 25.09 13.63 33.50
C THR A 458 23.78 13.08 34.04
N LYS A 459 23.54 11.76 33.93
CA LYS A 459 22.26 11.09 34.23
C LYS A 459 21.08 11.73 33.49
N SER A 460 21.30 12.24 32.29
CA SER A 460 20.30 12.92 31.46
C SER A 460 19.66 12.03 30.39
N GLY A 461 20.09 10.78 30.31
CA GLY A 461 19.76 9.85 29.22
C GLY A 461 20.67 10.00 28.00
N ASN A 462 21.59 10.98 27.99
CA ASN A 462 22.53 11.19 26.90
C ASN A 462 23.82 10.36 27.09
N TYR A 463 23.87 9.21 26.44
CA TYR A 463 25.03 8.31 26.45
C TYR A 463 26.03 8.74 25.38
N VAL A 464 27.19 9.23 25.81
CA VAL A 464 28.32 9.67 24.97
C VAL A 464 29.32 8.53 24.81
N LEU A 465 29.91 8.39 23.62
CA LEU A 465 30.94 7.38 23.35
C LEU A 465 32.24 7.75 24.08
N ILE A 466 32.68 6.89 24.99
CA ILE A 466 33.90 7.11 25.78
C ILE A 466 35.06 6.21 25.37
N SER A 467 34.78 5.07 24.72
CA SER A 467 35.83 4.17 24.23
C SER A 467 35.37 3.36 23.03
N THR A 468 36.30 3.11 22.10
CA THR A 468 36.17 2.15 21.00
C THR A 468 37.31 1.16 21.11
N GLU A 469 36.97 -0.11 21.27
CA GLU A 469 37.92 -1.23 21.34
C GLU A 469 37.76 -2.10 20.08
N GLN A 470 38.87 -2.61 19.57
CA GLN A 470 38.91 -3.56 18.46
C GLN A 470 39.81 -4.71 18.86
N GLN A 471 39.25 -5.93 18.86
CA GLN A 471 39.98 -7.16 19.14
C GLN A 471 40.76 -7.66 17.93
#